data_AF-A0A6J4H6Z5-F1
#
_entry.id   AF-A0A6J4H6Z5-F1
#
_cell.length_a   1.000
_cell.length_b   1.000
_cell.length_c   1.000
_cell.angle_alpha   90.00
_cell.angle_beta   90.00
_cell.angle_gamma   90.00
#
_symmetry.space_group_name_H-M   'P 1'
#
loop_
_entity.id
_entity.type
_entity.pdbx_description
1 polymer ?
#
loop_
_entity_poly.entity_id
_entity_poly.type
_entity_poly.pdbx_seq_one_letter_code
_entity_poly.pdbx_strand_id
1 'polypeptide(L)' 'GDGRLGAPDRAPFDAIAVAAMAEGEVPPALLEQLTDDGVLVGPVGHGRHGDLVRARRDGRTETLMPVSFVPLL' A
#
# COMPACT_ATOMS: atom_id res chain seq x y z
N GLY A 1 10.96 -10.90 -5.45
CA GLY A 1 10.27 -9.99 -6.39
C GLY A 1 10.11 -8.66 -5.69
N ASP A 2 10.06 -7.56 -6.45
CA ASP A 2 9.82 -6.23 -5.90
C ASP A 2 8.32 -6.05 -5.61
N GLY A 3 7.96 -5.96 -4.33
CA GLY A 3 6.57 -5.82 -3.90
C GLY A 3 5.91 -4.52 -4.33
N ARG A 4 6.69 -3.48 -4.68
CA ARG A 4 6.16 -2.19 -5.18
C ARG A 4 5.51 -2.32 -6.54
N LEU A 5 5.90 -3.35 -7.32
CA LEU A 5 5.35 -3.64 -8.65
C LEU A 5 4.03 -4.42 -8.56
N GLY A 6 3.66 -4.93 -7.39
CA GLY A 6 2.49 -5.78 -7.22
C GLY A 6 2.60 -7.11 -7.97
N ALA A 7 1.47 -7.58 -8.50
CA ALA A 7 1.36 -8.81 -9.26
C ALA A 7 0.33 -8.61 -10.40
N PRO A 8 0.71 -7.88 -11.47
CA PRO A 8 -0.21 -7.46 -12.53
C PRO A 8 -0.94 -8.63 -13.21
N ASP A 9 -0.27 -9.78 -13.34
CA ASP A 9 -0.87 -11.00 -13.92
C ASP A 9 -2.02 -11.59 -13.09
N ARG A 10 -2.20 -11.11 -11.85
CA ARG A 10 -3.26 -11.53 -10.92
C ARG A 10 -4.26 -10.43 -10.57
N ALA A 11 -4.04 -9.22 -11.09
CA ALA A 11 -4.96 -8.11 -10.94
C ALA A 11 -6.27 -8.37 -11.72
N PRO A 12 -7.39 -7.73 -11.36
CA PRO A 12 -7.54 -6.78 -10.27
C PRO A 12 -7.74 -7.44 -8.89
N PHE A 13 -7.51 -6.69 -7.82
CA PHE A 13 -7.68 -7.12 -6.43
C PHE A 13 -8.78 -6.33 -5.72
N ASP A 14 -9.64 -7.02 -4.97
CA ASP A 14 -10.59 -6.37 -4.04
C ASP A 14 -9.88 -5.80 -2.81
N ALA A 15 -8.77 -6.42 -2.41
CA ALA A 15 -7.95 -5.96 -1.29
C ALA A 15 -6.46 -6.24 -1.52
N ILE A 16 -5.63 -5.27 -1.18
CA ILE A 16 -4.16 -5.40 -1.10
C ILE A 16 -3.72 -5.07 0.32
N ALA A 17 -3.02 -6.00 0.97
CA ALA A 17 -2.39 -5.77 2.27
C ALA A 17 -0.88 -5.71 2.09
N VAL A 18 -0.27 -4.58 2.46
CA VAL A 18 1.19 -4.40 2.41
C VAL A 18 1.74 -4.58 3.82
N ALA A 19 2.66 -5.54 3.98
CA ALA A 19 3.24 -5.90 5.28
C ALA A 19 4.67 -5.36 5.50
N ALA A 20 5.08 -4.36 4.72
CA ALA A 20 6.38 -3.71 4.82
C ALA A 20 6.25 -2.22 4.50
N MET A 21 7.11 -1.39 5.09
CA MET A 21 7.03 0.07 5.01
C MET A 21 7.18 0.55 3.57
N ALA A 22 6.17 1.23 3.03
CA ALA A 22 6.29 1.99 1.80
C ALA A 22 6.94 3.35 2.11
N GLU A 23 8.10 3.62 1.49
CA GLU A 23 8.78 4.89 1.68
C GLU A 23 8.06 6.05 0.97
N GLY A 24 7.69 7.07 1.74
CA GLY A 24 7.10 8.32 1.25
C GLY A 24 5.60 8.22 0.94
N GLU A 25 5.20 7.31 0.04
CA GLU A 25 3.82 7.19 -0.43
C GLU A 25 3.42 5.75 -0.80
N VAL A 26 2.11 5.53 -0.97
CA VAL A 26 1.59 4.25 -1.47
C VAL A 26 2.01 4.07 -2.94
N PRO A 27 2.66 2.95 -3.32
CA PRO A 27 3.07 2.71 -4.70
C PRO A 27 1.88 2.77 -5.69
N PRO A 28 1.92 3.64 -6.72
CA PRO A 28 0.82 3.80 -7.67
C PRO A 28 0.43 2.50 -8.38
N ALA A 29 1.41 1.66 -8.71
CA ALA A 29 1.19 0.36 -9.35
C ALA A 29 0.29 -0.58 -8.52
N LEU A 30 0.30 -0.47 -7.19
CA LEU A 30 -0.60 -1.23 -6.33
C LEU A 30 -2.02 -0.68 -6.37
N LEU A 31 -2.19 0.64 -6.46
CA LEU A 31 -3.51 1.27 -6.58
C LEU A 31 -4.15 0.95 -7.94
N GLU A 32 -3.37 0.95 -9.02
CA GLU A 32 -3.84 0.59 -10.37
C GLU A 32 -4.35 -0.85 -10.45
N GLN A 33 -3.82 -1.74 -9.61
CA GLN A 33 -4.20 -3.15 -9.53
C GLN A 33 -5.43 -3.39 -8.64
N LEU A 34 -6.00 -2.39 -7.99
CA LEU A 34 -7.28 -2.53 -7.27
C LEU A 34 -8.46 -2.57 -8.24
N THR A 35 -9.55 -3.23 -7.82
CA THR A 35 -10.89 -2.98 -8.38
C THR A 35 -11.34 -1.55 -8.06
N ASP A 36 -12.40 -1.06 -8.70
CA ASP A 36 -12.90 0.31 -8.45
C ASP A 36 -13.36 0.51 -7.00
N ASP A 37 -13.93 -0.53 -6.38
CA ASP A 37 -14.32 -0.55 -4.95
C ASP A 37 -13.22 -1.08 -4.01
N GLY A 38 -12.07 -1.46 -4.57
CA GLY A 38 -10.98 -2.11 -3.87
C GLY A 38 -10.33 -1.22 -2.80
N VAL A 39 -9.61 -1.86 -1.89
CA VAL A 39 -8.90 -1.18 -0.81
C VAL A 39 -7.48 -1.66 -0.67
N LEU A 40 -6.55 -0.72 -0.50
CA LEU A 40 -5.20 -1.03 -0.03
C LEU A 40 -5.07 -0.63 1.44
N VAL A 41 -4.47 -1.49 2.25
CA VAL A 41 -4.07 -1.17 3.62
C VAL A 41 -2.58 -1.49 3.76
N GLY A 42 -1.80 -0.50 4.19
CA GLY A 42 -0.36 -0.65 4.31
C GLY A 42 0.31 0.47 5.11
N PRO A 43 1.51 0.23 5.65
CA PRO A 43 2.28 1.26 6.33
C PRO A 43 2.97 2.20 5.31
N VAL A 44 2.86 3.51 5.55
CA VAL A 44 3.54 4.57 4.77
C VAL A 44 4.31 5.47 5.72
N GLY A 45 5.56 5.78 5.39
CA GLY A 45 6.43 6.58 6.26
C GLY A 45 7.90 6.54 5.82
N HIS A 46 8.81 6.74 6.77
CA HIS A 46 10.25 6.74 6.54
C HIS A 46 10.98 5.85 7.55
N GLY A 47 11.89 5.01 7.05
CA GLY A 47 12.59 4.04 7.88
C GLY A 47 11.63 3.03 8.52
N ARG A 48 11.60 2.98 9.85
CA ARG A 48 10.78 2.01 10.61
C ARG A 48 9.49 2.58 11.18
N HIS A 49 9.24 3.88 11.04
CA HIS A 49 8.10 4.56 11.65
C HIS A 49 7.27 5.26 10.57
N GLY A 50 5.97 5.20 10.75
CA GLY A 50 5.00 5.79 9.84
C GLY A 50 3.59 5.55 10.35
N ASP A 51 2.63 5.68 9.46
CA ASP A 51 1.23 5.43 9.75
C ASP A 51 0.70 4.28 8.90
N LEU A 52 -0.21 3.50 9.47
CA LEU A 52 -1.04 2.59 8.69
C LEU A 52 -2.09 3.43 7.96
N VAL A 53 -2.12 3.32 6.64
CA VAL A 53 -3.07 4.05 5.80
C VAL A 53 -4.01 3.08 5.11
N ARG A 54 -5.22 3.57 4.85
CA ARG A 54 -6.18 2.98 3.91
C ARG A 54 -6.19 3.82 2.63
N ALA A 55 -5.97 3.20 1.48
CA ALA A 55 -5.96 3.87 0.19
C ALA A 55 -6.97 3.26 -0.79
N ARG A 56 -7.45 4.08 -1.73
CA ARG A 56 -8.38 3.70 -2.80
C ARG A 56 -7.73 3.87 -4.17
N ARG A 57 -8.30 3.22 -5.18
CA ARG A 57 -7.82 3.26 -6.57
C ARG A 57 -7.67 4.68 -7.13
N ASP A 58 -8.53 5.60 -6.71
CA ASP A 58 -8.51 7.00 -7.10
C ASP A 58 -7.45 7.86 -6.36
N GLY A 59 -6.61 7.24 -5.53
CA GLY A 59 -5.55 7.91 -4.78
C GLY A 59 -6.00 8.51 -3.45
N ARG A 60 -7.29 8.47 -3.09
CA ARG A 60 -7.72 8.92 -1.75
C ARG A 60 -7.11 8.04 -0.67
N THR A 61 -6.54 8.70 0.34
CA THR A 61 -5.88 8.07 1.48
C THR A 61 -6.48 8.55 2.79
N GLU A 62 -6.50 7.66 3.76
CA GLU A 62 -6.95 7.91 5.13
C GLU A 62 -5.95 7.29 6.11
N THR A 63 -5.44 8.10 7.03
CA THR A 63 -4.58 7.66 8.12
C THR A 63 -5.39 6.97 9.19
N LEU A 64 -5.00 5.75 9.59
CA LEU A 64 -5.71 4.95 10.59
C LEU A 64 -5.05 5.03 11.96
N MET A 65 -3.74 4.75 12.05
CA MET A 65 -2.97 4.76 13.30
C MET A 65 -1.46 4.74 13.05
N PRO A 66 -0.64 5.25 14.00
CA PRO A 66 0.82 5.10 13.96
C PRO A 66 1.24 3.63 14.07
N VAL A 67 2.28 3.25 13.34
CA VAL A 67 2.81 1.87 13.32
C VAL A 67 4.33 1.84 13.19
N SER A 68 4.92 0.68 13.48
CA SER A 68 6.31 0.37 13.15
C SER A 68 6.42 -0.92 12.36
N PHE A 69 7.06 -0.83 11.19
CA PHE A 69 7.27 -1.95 10.27
C PHE A 69 8.73 -2.00 9.81
N VAL A 70 9.15 -3.16 9.29
CA VAL A 70 10.44 -3.26 8.60
C VAL A 70 10.38 -2.50 7.27
N PRO A 71 11.48 -1.85 6.83
CA PRO A 71 11.57 -1.26 5.50
C PRO A 71 11.36 -2.32 4.41
N LEU A 72 10.69 -1.95 3.32
CA LEU A 72 10.79 -2.73 2.09
C LEU A 72 12.26 -2.67 1.62
N LEU A 73 12.91 -3.83 1.50
CA LEU A 73 14.27 -3.95 0.96
C LEU A 73 14.25 -3.91 -0.57
#